data_AF-A0A4U0GN04-F1
#
_entry.id   AF-A0A4U0GN04-F1
#
_cell.length_a   1.000
_cell.length_b   1.000
_cell.length_c   1.000
_cell.angle_alpha   90.00
_cell.angle_beta   90.00
_cell.angle_gamma   90.00
#
_symmetry.space_group_name_H-M   'P 1'
#
loop_
_entity.id
_entity.type
_entity.pdbx_description
1 polymer ?
#
loop_
_entity_poly.entity_id
_entity_poly.type
_entity_poly.pdbx_seq_one_letter_code
_entity_poly.pdbx_strand_id
1 'polypeptide(L)'
;MKKIIFVDSSPIGLFTFQTYILELCNFNVGFGIFIEIFDNPLILFEKDASDVVRLSIDESLVQYIATKSISSRTERLQYFNQLMEFVKSSEELASKMVFKEKKMEYLADSKYLVRMKNIYVNAGG
;
A
#
# COMPACT_ATOMS: atom_id res chain seq x y z
N MET A 1 3.16 -6.63 14.86
CA MET A 1 2.17 -7.04 13.84
C MET A 1 2.51 -8.44 13.36
N LYS A 2 1.52 -9.26 13.04
CA LYS A 2 1.71 -10.62 12.52
C LYS A 2 0.92 -10.80 11.22
N LYS A 3 1.59 -11.28 10.16
CA LYS A 3 0.93 -11.67 8.89
C LYS A 3 0.12 -12.94 9.14
N ILE A 4 -1.21 -12.88 9.01
CA ILE A 4 -2.09 -14.03 9.31
C ILE A 4 -2.50 -14.74 8.02
N ILE A 5 -3.00 -13.98 7.04
CA ILE A 5 -3.56 -14.51 5.79
C ILE A 5 -2.94 -13.76 4.63
N PHE A 6 -2.34 -14.49 3.71
CA PHE A 6 -1.96 -13.97 2.40
C PHE A 6 -3.21 -13.79 1.54
N VAL A 7 -3.36 -12.63 0.90
CA VAL A 7 -4.55 -12.29 0.12
C VAL A 7 -4.24 -12.29 -1.37
N ASP A 8 -3.25 -11.51 -1.80
CA ASP A 8 -2.88 -11.37 -3.20
C ASP A 8 -1.43 -10.92 -3.36
N SER A 9 -0.88 -11.06 -4.57
CA SER A 9 0.43 -10.50 -4.93
C SER A 9 0.50 -10.09 -6.39
N SER A 10 1.24 -9.03 -6.68
CA SER A 10 1.49 -8.58 -8.04
C SER A 10 2.95 -8.15 -8.24
N PRO A 11 3.64 -8.66 -9.28
CA PRO A 11 4.94 -8.14 -9.69
C PRO A 11 4.77 -6.83 -10.46
N ILE A 12 5.44 -5.77 -10.01
CA ILE A 12 5.36 -4.42 -10.60
C ILE A 12 6.79 -3.87 -10.71
N GLY A 13 7.31 -3.81 -11.93
CA GLY A 13 8.70 -3.44 -12.19
C GLY A 13 9.67 -4.43 -11.53
N LEU A 14 10.52 -3.93 -10.63
CA LEU A 14 11.53 -4.72 -9.92
C LEU A 14 11.04 -5.31 -8.58
N PHE A 15 9.79 -5.04 -8.20
CA PHE A 15 9.29 -5.35 -6.87
C PHE A 15 8.05 -6.24 -6.95
N THR A 16 7.98 -7.23 -6.06
CA THR A 16 6.75 -7.99 -5.81
C THR A 16 6.00 -7.32 -4.66
N PHE A 17 4.78 -6.87 -4.92
CA PHE A 17 3.88 -6.36 -3.89
C PHE A 17 3.00 -7.50 -3.40
N GLN A 18 2.79 -7.59 -2.10
CA GLN A 18 2.01 -8.65 -1.46
C GLN A 18 1.04 -8.05 -0.46
N THR A 19 -0.18 -8.56 -0.41
CA THR A 19 -1.20 -8.12 0.54
C THR A 19 -1.51 -9.19 1.58
N TYR A 20 -1.70 -8.74 2.82
CA TYR A 20 -1.96 -9.62 3.95
C TYR A 20 -3.03 -9.04 4.87
N ILE A 21 -3.83 -9.93 5.46
CA ILE A 21 -4.60 -9.63 6.68
C ILE A 21 -3.66 -9.81 7.87
N LEU A 22 -3.63 -8.82 8.75
CA LEU A 22 -2.67 -8.69 9.84
C LEU A 22 -3.35 -8.72 11.21
N GLU A 23 -2.65 -9.28 12.20
CA GLU A 23 -2.93 -9.06 13.61
C GLU A 23 -2.10 -7.86 14.10
N LEU A 24 -2.79 -6.84 14.61
CA LEU A 24 -2.18 -5.67 15.22
C LEU A 24 -2.05 -5.86 16.73
N CYS A 25 -1.20 -5.06 17.39
CA CYS A 25 -0.83 -5.25 18.80
C CYS A 25 -2.01 -5.21 19.80
N ASN A 26 -3.16 -4.69 19.40
CA ASN A 26 -4.37 -4.59 20.23
C ASN A 26 -5.43 -5.66 19.89
N PHE A 27 -5.03 -6.79 19.30
CA PHE A 27 -5.94 -7.82 18.73
C PHE A 27 -6.88 -7.29 17.63
N ASN A 28 -6.59 -6.10 17.11
CA ASN A 28 -7.28 -5.54 15.97
C ASN A 28 -6.77 -6.21 14.70
N VAL A 29 -7.69 -6.39 13.75
CA VAL A 29 -7.35 -6.88 12.42
C VAL A 29 -7.07 -5.69 11.52
N GLY A 30 -5.91 -5.73 10.86
CA GLY A 30 -5.51 -4.77 9.84
C GLY A 30 -5.39 -5.43 8.47
N PHE A 31 -5.19 -4.60 7.45
CA PHE A 31 -4.84 -5.05 6.11
C PHE A 31 -3.59 -4.30 5.67
N GLY A 32 -2.58 -5.01 5.16
CA GLY A 32 -1.31 -4.40 4.81
C GLY A 32 -0.85 -4.79 3.42
N ILE A 33 -0.24 -3.85 2.72
CA ILE A 33 0.45 -4.03 1.45
C ILE A 33 1.94 -3.92 1.73
N PHE A 34 2.69 -4.95 1.36
CA PHE A 34 4.11 -5.11 1.60
C PHE A 34 4.84 -5.20 0.28
N ILE A 35 6.13 -4.88 0.32
CA ILE A 35 7.07 -5.29 -0.70
C ILE A 35 7.72 -6.58 -0.17
N GLU A 36 7.80 -7.63 -0.99
CA GLU A 36 8.25 -8.98 -0.58
C GLU A 36 9.54 -9.00 0.25
N ILE A 37 10.48 -8.12 -0.04
CA ILE A 37 11.79 -8.04 0.64
C ILE A 37 11.76 -7.29 1.98
N PHE A 38 10.63 -6.74 2.40
CA PHE A 38 10.48 -5.94 3.61
C PHE A 38 9.42 -6.52 4.56
N ASP A 39 9.70 -6.39 5.86
CA ASP A 39 8.81 -6.85 6.92
C ASP A 39 7.83 -5.78 7.41
N ASN A 40 8.07 -4.51 7.07
CA ASN A 40 7.17 -3.39 7.31
C ASN A 40 6.22 -3.16 6.10
N PRO A 41 4.94 -2.83 6.35
CA PRO A 41 4.00 -2.56 5.27
C PRO A 41 4.34 -1.22 4.59
N LEU A 42 4.29 -1.20 3.26
CA LEU A 42 4.27 0.05 2.49
C LEU A 42 2.98 0.82 2.75
N ILE A 43 1.85 0.11 2.80
CA ILE A 43 0.53 0.68 3.08
C ILE A 43 -0.12 -0.16 4.17
N LEU A 44 -0.62 0.48 5.22
CA LEU A 44 -1.34 -0.16 6.30
C LEU A 44 -2.73 0.46 6.46
N PHE A 45 -3.75 -0.38 6.41
CA PHE A 45 -5.11 -0.07 6.80
C PHE A 45 -5.38 -0.63 8.19
N GLU A 46 -5.76 0.23 9.12
CA GLU A 46 -6.10 -0.16 10.48
C GLU A 46 -7.32 0.59 10.98
N LYS A 47 -8.11 -0.05 11.84
CA LYS A 47 -9.19 0.64 12.56
C LYS A 47 -8.61 1.43 13.72
N ASP A 48 -9.02 2.69 13.81
CA ASP A 48 -8.80 3.47 15.02
C ASP A 48 -9.86 3.20 16.08
N ALA A 49 -9.68 3.78 17.27
CA ALA A 49 -10.59 3.63 18.39
C ALA A 49 -12.01 4.17 18.14
N SER A 50 -12.19 5.02 17.11
CA SER A 50 -13.47 5.56 16.65
C SER A 50 -14.12 4.72 15.55
N ASP A 51 -13.61 3.51 15.28
CA ASP A 51 -14.11 2.59 14.25
C ASP A 51 -13.99 3.12 12.82
N VAL A 52 -13.14 4.13 12.62
CA VAL A 52 -12.74 4.68 11.33
C VAL A 52 -11.52 3.91 10.84
N VAL A 53 -11.51 3.54 9.56
CA VAL A 53 -10.34 2.91 8.94
C VAL A 53 -9.36 4.01 8.54
N ARG A 54 -8.18 4.01 9.16
CA ARG A 54 -7.06 4.88 8.83
C ARG A 54 -6.10 4.19 7.89
N LEU A 55 -5.47 5.02 7.06
CA LEU A 55 -4.42 4.63 6.16
C LEU A 55 -3.08 5.26 6.59
N SER A 56 -2.05 4.44 6.65
CA SER A 56 -0.65 4.86 6.82
C SER A 56 0.19 4.40 5.64
N ILE A 57 1.12 5.24 5.19
CA ILE A 57 2.10 4.92 4.16
C ILE A 57 3.51 5.07 4.73
N ASP A 58 4.36 4.09 4.49
CA ASP A 58 5.77 4.18 4.81
C ASP A 58 6.53 4.92 3.69
N GLU A 59 6.76 6.21 3.89
CA GLU A 59 7.46 7.06 2.92
C GLU A 59 8.91 6.62 2.66
N SER A 60 9.56 5.95 3.63
CA SER A 60 10.91 5.45 3.44
C SER A 60 10.95 4.32 2.41
N LEU A 61 9.91 3.47 2.38
CA LEU A 61 9.74 2.45 1.36
C LEU A 61 9.37 3.06 0.01
N VAL A 62 8.53 4.08 -0.03
CA VAL A 62 8.23 4.80 -1.29
C VAL A 62 9.52 5.37 -1.90
N GLN A 63 10.36 6.00 -1.06
CA GLN A 63 11.67 6.52 -1.48
C GLN A 63 12.62 5.40 -1.93
N TYR A 64 12.59 4.24 -1.27
CA TYR A 64 13.39 3.09 -1.66
C TYR A 64 13.02 2.58 -3.05
N ILE A 65 11.72 2.38 -3.32
CA ILE A 65 11.24 1.94 -4.64
C ILE A 65 11.68 2.96 -5.72
N ALA A 66 11.58 4.26 -5.41
CA ALA A 66 11.96 5.33 -6.31
C ALA A 66 13.47 5.36 -6.63
N THR A 67 14.32 5.19 -5.61
CA THR A 67 15.79 5.26 -5.74
C THR A 67 16.41 4.01 -6.36
N LYS A 68 15.77 2.85 -6.23
CA LYS A 68 16.25 1.58 -6.80
C LYS A 68 15.71 1.30 -8.21
N SER A 69 14.72 2.06 -8.66
CA SER A 69 14.25 2.01 -10.03
C SER A 69 15.27 2.70 -10.95
N ILE A 70 16.08 1.93 -11.68
CA ILE A 70 16.95 2.42 -12.78
C ILE A 70 16.09 2.82 -14.01
N SER A 71 14.76 2.73 -13.89
CA SER A 71 13.81 2.92 -14.97
C SER A 71 13.68 4.38 -15.36
N SER A 72 13.37 4.59 -16.64
CA SER A 72 13.02 5.90 -17.18
C SER A 72 11.80 6.49 -16.47
N ARG A 73 11.61 7.81 -16.57
CA ARG A 73 10.42 8.48 -16.02
C ARG A 73 9.11 7.87 -16.56
N THR A 74 9.10 7.47 -17.83
CA THR A 74 7.93 6.85 -18.47
C THR A 74 7.61 5.50 -17.84
N GLU A 75 8.61 4.64 -17.64
CA GLU A 75 8.43 3.35 -16.96
C GLU A 75 8.02 3.53 -15.50
N ARG A 76 8.62 4.49 -14.78
CA ARG A 76 8.21 4.82 -13.41
C ARG A 76 6.75 5.25 -13.33
N LEU A 77 6.26 6.01 -14.31
CA LEU A 77 4.84 6.37 -14.39
C LEU A 77 3.95 5.15 -14.66
N GLN A 78 4.38 4.23 -15.53
CA GLN A 78 3.65 2.98 -15.79
C GLN A 78 3.57 2.10 -14.56
N TYR A 79 4.70 1.88 -13.87
CA TYR A 79 4.74 1.11 -12.62
C TYR A 79 3.94 1.78 -11.51
N PHE A 80 3.95 3.11 -11.45
CA PHE A 80 3.09 3.84 -10.52
C PHE A 80 1.62 3.55 -10.78
N ASN A 81 1.17 3.62 -12.04
CA ASN A 81 -0.22 3.35 -12.38
C ASN A 81 -0.62 1.91 -12.05
N GLN A 82 0.23 0.92 -12.36
CA GLN A 82 0.02 -0.47 -11.97
C GLN A 82 -0.07 -0.65 -10.46
N LEU A 83 0.81 0.02 -9.70
CA LEU A 83 0.76 0.00 -8.24
C LEU A 83 -0.55 0.60 -7.74
N MET A 84 -1.03 1.69 -8.34
CA MET A 84 -2.30 2.29 -7.94
C MET A 84 -3.50 1.41 -8.26
N GLU A 85 -3.48 0.68 -9.37
CA GLU A 85 -4.52 -0.31 -9.68
C GLU A 85 -4.52 -1.45 -8.66
N PHE A 86 -3.34 -1.98 -8.33
CA PHE A 86 -3.18 -3.02 -7.31
C PHE A 86 -3.63 -2.56 -5.92
N VAL A 87 -3.32 -1.31 -5.56
CA VAL A 87 -3.73 -0.74 -4.28
C VAL A 87 -5.25 -0.57 -4.21
N LYS A 88 -5.89 -0.11 -5.29
CA LYS A 88 -7.35 0.02 -5.36
C LYS A 88 -8.06 -1.33 -5.26
N SER A 89 -7.60 -2.35 -5.98
CA SER A 89 -8.18 -3.70 -5.88
C SER A 89 -8.01 -4.26 -4.46
N SER A 90 -6.85 -4.02 -3.85
CA SER A 90 -6.57 -4.41 -2.47
C SER A 90 -7.45 -3.69 -1.45
N GLU A 91 -7.75 -2.40 -1.65
CA GLU A 91 -8.72 -1.65 -0.84
C GLU A 91 -10.11 -2.26 -0.90
N GLU A 92 -10.59 -2.60 -2.09
CA GLU A 92 -11.90 -3.25 -2.26
C GLU A 92 -11.95 -4.61 -1.54
N LEU A 93 -10.88 -5.40 -1.62
CA LEU A 93 -10.75 -6.66 -0.90
C LEU A 93 -10.74 -6.44 0.61
N ALA A 94 -9.97 -5.46 1.10
CA ALA A 94 -9.93 -5.12 2.52
C ALA A 94 -11.30 -4.69 3.06
N SER A 95 -12.03 -3.87 2.29
CA SER A 95 -13.40 -3.43 2.61
C SER A 95 -14.35 -4.61 2.78
N LYS A 96 -14.30 -5.56 1.83
CA LYS A 96 -15.17 -6.75 1.81
C LYS A 96 -14.81 -7.78 2.89
N MET A 97 -13.52 -8.07 3.05
CA MET A 97 -13.05 -9.20 3.87
C MET A 97 -12.78 -8.82 5.33
N VAL A 98 -12.32 -7.59 5.60
CA VAL A 98 -11.85 -7.16 6.93
C VAL A 98 -12.79 -6.13 7.54
N PHE A 99 -13.23 -5.15 6.74
CA PHE A 99 -13.90 -3.97 7.26
C PHE A 99 -15.43 -3.97 7.11
N LYS A 100 -16.03 -4.99 6.49
CA LYS A 100 -17.49 -5.16 6.32
C LYS A 100 -18.18 -3.93 5.72
N GLU A 101 -17.64 -3.41 4.61
CA GLU A 101 -18.19 -2.25 3.88
C GLU A 101 -18.25 -0.93 4.68
N LYS A 102 -17.48 -0.81 5.77
CA LYS A 102 -17.34 0.48 6.47
C LYS A 102 -16.72 1.53 5.56
N LYS A 103 -17.08 2.79 5.81
CA LYS A 103 -16.58 3.96 5.07
C LYS A 103 -15.07 4.07 5.25
N MET A 104 -14.30 3.54 4.30
CA MET A 104 -12.84 3.68 4.26
C MET A 104 -12.50 5.09 3.76
N GLU A 105 -11.50 5.74 4.36
CA GLU A 105 -10.85 6.88 3.70
C GLU A 105 -10.05 6.33 2.52
N TYR A 106 -10.68 6.32 1.33
CA TYR A 106 -10.07 5.77 0.12
C TYR A 106 -8.76 6.49 -0.21
N LEU A 107 -7.70 5.75 -0.53
CA LEU A 107 -6.47 6.28 -1.12
C LEU A 107 -6.78 7.18 -2.30
N ALA A 108 -7.77 6.78 -3.12
CA ALA A 108 -8.23 7.48 -4.32
C ALA A 108 -8.53 8.97 -4.11
N ASP A 109 -8.98 9.36 -2.92
CA ASP A 109 -9.33 10.75 -2.57
C ASP A 109 -8.21 11.50 -1.81
N SER A 110 -7.07 10.85 -1.55
CA SER A 110 -6.13 11.31 -0.54
C SER A 110 -4.92 12.08 -1.11
N LYS A 111 -4.47 13.09 -0.35
CA LYS A 111 -3.22 13.83 -0.56
C LYS A 111 -1.98 12.91 -0.64
N TYR A 112 -2.10 11.68 -0.14
CA TYR A 112 -1.04 10.69 -0.16
C TYR A 112 -0.70 10.19 -1.56
N LEU A 113 -1.68 10.08 -2.47
CA LEU A 113 -1.43 9.69 -3.86
C LEU A 113 -0.55 10.72 -4.58
N VAL A 114 -0.84 12.00 -4.38
CA VAL A 114 -0.05 13.09 -4.94
C VAL A 114 1.37 13.04 -4.38
N ARG A 115 1.52 12.78 -3.07
CA ARG A 115 2.82 12.66 -2.42
C ARG A 115 3.62 11.45 -2.91
N MET A 116 3.01 10.27 -2.98
CA MET A 116 3.64 9.06 -3.51
C MET A 116 4.05 9.24 -4.97
N LYS A 117 3.18 9.82 -5.81
CA LYS A 117 3.51 10.11 -7.20
C LYS A 117 4.71 11.05 -7.31
N ASN A 118 4.75 12.10 -6.49
CA ASN A 118 5.87 13.05 -6.50
C ASN A 118 7.18 12.38 -6.08
N ILE A 119 7.17 11.57 -5.02
CA ILE A 119 8.36 10.85 -4.58
C ILE A 119 8.77 9.81 -5.64
N TYR A 120 7.83 9.03 -6.15
CA TYR A 120 8.13 7.87 -6.98
C TYR A 120 8.49 8.22 -8.43
N VAL A 121 7.76 9.17 -9.04
CA VAL A 121 7.97 9.57 -10.44
C VAL A 121 9.04 10.66 -10.57
N ASN A 122 9.16 11.56 -9.59
CA ASN A 122 10.07 12.71 -9.67
C ASN A 122 11.34 12.57 -8.81
N ALA A 123 11.57 11.46 -8.10
CA ALA A 123 12.88 11.21 -7.49
C ALA A 123 13.93 11.01 -8.59
N GLY A 124 14.74 12.03 -8.84
CA GLY A 124 15.77 12.02 -9.88
C GLY A 124 15.70 13.25 -10.77
N GLY A 125 15.70 14.44 -10.16
CA GLY A 125 16.16 15.68 -10.78
C GLY A 125 17.62 15.90 -10.45
#